data_AF-A0A386C9G5-F1
#
_entry.id   AF-A0A386C9G5-F1
#
_cell.length_a   1.000
_cell.length_b   1.000
_cell.length_c   1.000
_cell.angle_alpha   90.00
_cell.angle_beta   90.00
_cell.angle_gamma   90.00
#
_symmetry.space_group_name_H-M   'P 1'
#
loop_
_entity.id
_entity.type
_entity.pdbx_description
1 polymer ?
#
loop_
_entity_poly.entity_id
_entity_poly.type
_entity_poly.pdbx_seq_one_letter_code
_entity_poly.pdbx_strand_id
1 'polypeptide(L)'
;MIGSTTTKPDAAVITRVKPRRERSLRQWVSAAVVILVAAWVINLFATNPNMRWDVVRQYLFDPQVLAGVVGTIELTVLGQAVAIALGFVIGLLQQSRNPVNVFFADFYVWLFRAVPLLV
;
A
#
# COMPACT_ATOMS: atom_id res chain seq x y z
N MET A 1 -58.08 -12.30 -27.29
CA MET A 1 -57.78 -11.78 -25.94
C MET A 1 -56.29 -11.54 -25.85
N ILE A 2 -55.92 -10.26 -25.71
CA ILE A 2 -54.56 -9.72 -25.78
C ILE A 2 -53.96 -9.71 -24.37
N GLY A 3 -52.68 -10.06 -24.22
CA GLY A 3 -52.00 -10.02 -22.93
C GLY A 3 -50.49 -10.29 -23.03
N SER A 4 -49.78 -9.46 -23.79
CA SER A 4 -48.32 -9.34 -23.69
C SER A 4 -47.98 -8.33 -22.58
N THR A 5 -47.43 -8.79 -21.46
CA THR A 5 -46.68 -7.92 -20.55
C THR A 5 -45.38 -8.60 -20.16
N THR A 6 -44.38 -8.40 -21.02
CA THR A 6 -42.96 -8.48 -20.71
C THR A 6 -42.67 -7.55 -19.55
N THR A 7 -42.59 -8.08 -18.33
CA THR A 7 -42.14 -7.33 -17.16
C THR A 7 -40.63 -7.15 -17.29
N LYS A 8 -40.25 -6.08 -17.99
CA LYS A 8 -38.90 -5.50 -17.98
C LYS A 8 -38.46 -5.39 -16.52
N PRO A 9 -37.32 -5.97 -16.11
CA PRO A 9 -36.84 -5.78 -14.75
C PRO A 9 -36.69 -4.28 -14.53
N ASP A 10 -37.39 -3.79 -13.51
CA ASP A 10 -37.44 -2.39 -13.14
C ASP A 10 -36.01 -1.88 -12.93
N ALA A 11 -35.51 -1.15 -13.94
CA ALA A 11 -34.32 -0.33 -13.89
C ALA A 11 -34.45 0.84 -12.87
N ALA A 12 -35.48 0.83 -12.04
CA ALA A 12 -35.79 1.82 -11.03
C ALA A 12 -35.22 1.50 -9.63
N VAL A 13 -34.66 0.30 -9.42
CA VAL A 13 -33.87 0.02 -8.20
C VAL A 13 -32.38 0.29 -8.42
N ILE A 14 -32.06 1.31 -9.23
CA ILE A 14 -30.83 2.05 -8.99
C ILE A 14 -31.15 2.96 -7.82
N THR A 15 -31.03 2.42 -6.60
CA THR A 15 -31.02 3.23 -5.40
C THR A 15 -29.93 4.27 -5.57
N ARG A 16 -30.37 5.48 -5.92
CA ARG A 16 -29.54 6.65 -6.06
C ARG A 16 -28.85 6.81 -4.71
N VAL A 17 -27.60 6.34 -4.60
CA VAL A 17 -26.73 6.62 -3.47
C VAL A 17 -26.63 8.14 -3.46
N LYS A 18 -27.48 8.78 -2.66
CA LYS A 18 -27.45 10.21 -2.44
C LYS A 18 -26.11 10.45 -1.76
N PRO A 19 -25.12 11.09 -2.41
CA PRO A 19 -23.89 11.40 -1.71
C PRO A 19 -24.28 12.34 -0.58
N ARG A 20 -24.31 11.84 0.65
CA ARG A 20 -24.54 12.66 1.84
C ARG A 20 -23.26 13.46 2.05
N ARG A 21 -23.11 14.52 1.25
CA ARG A 21 -22.02 15.49 1.33
C ARG A 21 -22.29 16.44 2.49
N GLU A 22 -22.50 15.87 3.67
CA GLU A 22 -22.43 16.63 4.91
C GLU A 22 -20.96 16.65 5.29
N ARG A 23 -20.20 17.56 4.68
CA ARG A 23 -18.92 18.00 5.26
C ARG A 23 -19.29 18.72 6.55
N SER A 24 -19.55 17.93 7.60
CA SER A 24 -19.95 18.40 8.91
C SER A 24 -18.93 19.44 9.35
N LEU A 25 -19.38 20.54 9.94
CA LEU A 25 -18.50 21.55 10.54
C LEU A 25 -17.44 20.89 11.44
N ARG A 26 -17.78 19.75 12.06
CA ARG A 26 -16.89 18.91 12.88
C ARG A 26 -15.71 18.31 12.09
N GLN A 27 -15.90 17.91 10.82
CA GLN A 27 -14.82 17.41 9.96
C GLN A 27 -13.84 18.54 9.55
N TRP A 28 -14.35 19.75 9.35
CA TRP A 28 -13.51 20.92 9.08
C TRP A 28 -12.72 21.34 10.32
N VAL A 29 -13.36 21.32 11.50
CA VAL A 29 -12.68 21.57 12.77
C VAL A 29 -11.62 20.49 13.03
N SER A 30 -11.93 19.20 12.82
CA SER A 30 -10.93 18.14 12.99
C SER A 30 -9.77 18.25 12.00
N ALA A 31 -10.06 18.56 10.73
CA ALA A 31 -9.03 18.80 9.73
C ALA A 31 -8.14 20.00 10.09
N ALA A 32 -8.73 21.10 10.55
CA ALA A 32 -8.00 22.27 11.01
C ALA A 32 -7.09 21.94 12.20
N VAL A 33 -7.58 21.17 13.19
CA VAL A 33 -6.78 20.71 14.33
C VAL A 33 -5.61 19.84 13.87
N VAL A 34 -5.84 18.87 12.98
CA VAL A 34 -4.77 18.00 12.44
C VAL A 34 -3.71 18.84 11.71
N ILE A 35 -4.13 19.80 10.90
CA ILE A 35 -3.21 20.69 10.19
C ILE A 35 -2.41 21.55 11.18
N LEU A 36 -3.05 22.09 12.22
CA LEU A 36 -2.37 22.88 13.25
C LEU A 36 -1.35 22.05 14.02
N VAL A 37 -1.70 20.82 14.39
CA VAL A 37 -0.77 19.89 15.07
C VAL A 37 0.38 19.53 14.15
N ALA A 38 0.10 19.21 12.88
CA ALA A 38 1.15 18.93 11.90
C ALA A 38 2.09 20.13 11.71
N ALA A 39 1.53 21.34 11.60
CA ALA A 39 2.31 22.57 11.49
C ALA A 39 3.17 22.83 12.73
N TRP A 40 2.64 22.56 13.92
CA TRP A 40 3.38 22.68 15.17
C TRP A 40 4.53 21.67 15.25
N VAL A 41 4.30 20.41 14.86
CA VAL A 41 5.33 19.37 14.79
C VAL A 41 6.42 19.74 13.77
N ILE A 42 6.04 20.23 12.59
CA ILE A 42 6.99 20.70 11.58
C ILE A 42 7.81 21.87 12.13
N ASN A 43 7.16 22.82 12.82
CA ASN A 43 7.83 23.96 13.43
C ASN A 43 8.85 23.51 14.50
N LEU A 44 8.49 22.55 15.35
CA LEU A 44 9.39 21.94 16.33
C LEU A 44 10.63 21.34 15.64
N PHE A 45 10.47 20.57 14.57
CA PHE A 45 11.62 20.03 13.84
C PHE A 45 12.43 21.14 13.15
N ALA A 46 11.78 22.12 12.54
CA ALA A 46 12.46 23.18 11.79
C ALA A 46 13.24 24.17 12.67
N THR A 47 12.72 24.53 13.84
CA THR A 47 13.33 25.55 14.73
C THR A 47 14.17 24.97 15.86
N ASN A 48 14.16 23.65 16.07
CA ASN A 48 14.92 23.05 17.16
C ASN A 48 16.43 23.11 16.87
N PRO A 49 17.23 23.77 17.74
CA PRO A 49 18.67 23.94 17.54
C PRO A 49 19.46 22.61 17.56
N ASN A 50 18.85 21.52 18.05
CA ASN A 50 19.43 20.18 17.94
C ASN A 50 19.35 19.62 16.51
N MET A 51 18.39 20.07 15.71
CA MET A 51 18.33 19.79 14.28
C MET A 51 19.26 20.72 13.52
N ARG A 52 20.51 20.29 13.38
CA ARG A 52 21.55 20.96 12.60
C ARG A 52 21.26 20.83 11.11
N TRP A 53 20.29 21.58 10.60
CA TRP A 53 19.84 21.55 9.20
C TRP A 53 20.98 21.81 8.20
N ASP A 54 22.01 22.56 8.59
CA ASP A 54 23.21 22.78 7.79
C ASP A 54 23.98 21.47 7.52
N VAL A 55 24.12 20.64 8.56
CA VAL A 55 24.79 19.34 8.50
C VAL A 55 23.94 18.34 7.74
N VAL A 56 22.62 18.32 7.98
CA VAL A 56 21.70 17.43 7.27
C VAL A 56 21.78 17.66 5.76
N ARG A 57 21.75 18.91 5.30
CA ARG A 57 21.87 19.21 3.86
C ARG A 57 23.21 18.77 3.28
N GLN A 58 24.29 18.89 4.03
CA GLN A 58 25.61 18.46 3.60
C GLN A 58 25.68 16.94 3.39
N TYR A 59 25.18 16.15 4.35
CA TYR A 59 25.20 14.69 4.25
C TYR A 59 24.10 14.11 3.34
N LEU A 60 22.97 14.79 3.18
CA LEU A 60 21.88 14.32 2.30
C LEU A 60 22.31 14.22 0.84
N PHE A 61 23.21 15.12 0.40
CA PHE A 61 23.77 15.14 -0.95
C PHE A 61 25.21 14.63 -1.01
N ASP A 62 25.71 14.05 0.08
CA ASP A 62 27.05 13.49 0.09
C ASP A 62 27.10 12.25 -0.84
N PRO A 63 28.10 12.14 -1.73
CA PRO A 63 28.22 11.03 -2.67
C PRO A 63 28.23 9.65 -1.99
N GLN A 64 28.80 9.55 -0.79
CA GLN A 64 28.87 8.30 -0.04
C GLN A 64 27.49 7.88 0.49
N VAL A 65 26.70 8.85 0.98
CA VAL A 65 25.33 8.60 1.45
C VAL A 65 24.42 8.23 0.28
N LEU A 66 24.50 8.99 -0.82
CA LEU A 66 23.73 8.70 -2.03
C LEU A 66 24.10 7.34 -2.64
N ALA A 67 25.37 6.95 -2.63
CA ALA A 67 25.79 5.62 -3.07
C ALA A 67 25.16 4.51 -2.20
N GLY A 68 25.08 4.71 -0.88
CA GLY A 68 24.39 3.77 0.02
C GLY A 68 22.89 3.67 -0.25
N VAL A 69 22.23 4.80 -0.53
CA VAL A 69 20.81 4.84 -0.91
C VAL A 69 20.58 4.08 -2.21
N VAL A 70 21.42 4.31 -3.23
CA VAL A 70 21.36 3.59 -4.51
C VAL A 70 21.52 2.09 -4.29
N GLY A 71 22.50 1.66 -3.50
CA GLY A 71 22.70 0.24 -3.20
C GLY A 71 21.51 -0.42 -2.50
N THR A 72 20.83 0.31 -1.60
CA THR A 72 19.60 -0.19 -0.95
C THR A 72 18.46 -0.33 -1.94
N ILE A 73 18.29 0.65 -2.83
CA ILE A 73 17.27 0.62 -3.89
C ILE A 73 17.55 -0.54 -4.85
N GLU A 74 18.80 -0.69 -5.31
CA GLU A 74 19.20 -1.77 -6.20
C GLU A 74 18.91 -3.13 -5.57
N LEU A 75 19.34 -3.35 -4.32
CA LEU A 75 19.10 -4.61 -3.62
C LEU A 75 17.60 -4.87 -3.41
N THR A 76 16.83 -3.83 -3.08
CA THR A 76 15.37 -3.93 -2.89
C THR A 76 14.69 -4.29 -4.21
N VAL A 77 15.03 -3.61 -5.30
CA VAL A 77 14.44 -3.85 -6.62
C VAL A 77 14.80 -5.24 -7.12
N LEU A 78 16.06 -5.65 -7.00
CA LEU A 78 16.50 -6.99 -7.40
C LEU A 78 15.83 -8.06 -6.55
N GLY A 79 15.80 -7.90 -5.23
CA GLY A 79 15.13 -8.82 -4.31
C GLY A 79 13.64 -8.94 -4.61
N GLN A 80 12.97 -7.81 -4.85
CA GLN A 80 11.55 -7.77 -5.20
C GLN A 80 11.27 -8.41 -6.56
N ALA A 81 12.13 -8.17 -7.56
CA ALA A 81 12.00 -8.78 -8.89
C ALA A 81 12.12 -10.30 -8.81
N VAL A 82 13.09 -10.82 -8.04
CA VAL A 82 13.25 -12.25 -7.78
C VAL A 82 12.02 -12.80 -7.05
N ALA A 83 11.56 -12.12 -6.00
CA ALA A 83 10.37 -12.54 -5.26
C ALA A 83 9.12 -12.62 -6.15
N ILE A 84 8.91 -11.66 -7.04
CA ILE A 84 7.81 -11.65 -8.00
C ILE A 84 7.96 -12.81 -9.00
N ALA A 85 9.14 -13.02 -9.57
CA ALA A 85 9.38 -14.09 -10.53
C ALA A 85 9.11 -15.47 -9.91
N LEU A 86 9.61 -15.73 -8.71
CA LEU A 86 9.33 -16.97 -7.96
C LEU A 86 7.83 -17.09 -7.63
N GLY A 87 7.22 -16.04 -7.11
CA GLY A 87 5.79 -16.02 -6.81
C GLY A 87 4.92 -16.30 -8.04
N PHE A 88 5.30 -15.77 -9.20
CA PHE A 88 4.61 -16.00 -10.46
C PHE A 88 4.69 -17.47 -10.89
N VAL A 89 5.89 -18.06 -10.90
CA VAL A 89 6.07 -19.48 -11.24
C VAL A 89 5.27 -20.37 -10.30
N ILE A 90 5.30 -20.09 -9.00
CA ILE A 90 4.56 -20.87 -8.00
C ILE A 90 3.04 -20.70 -8.16
N GLY A 91 2.57 -19.50 -8.47
CA GLY A 91 1.17 -19.26 -8.81
C GLY A 91 0.71 -20.10 -10.01
N LEU A 92 1.56 -20.25 -11.04
CA LEU A 92 1.28 -21.13 -12.17
C LEU A 92 1.20 -22.61 -11.77
N LEU A 93 2.11 -23.07 -10.89
CA LEU A 93 2.09 -24.44 -10.37
C LEU A 93 0.81 -24.73 -9.57
N GLN A 94 0.34 -23.76 -8.79
CA GLN A 94 -0.85 -23.86 -7.96
C GLN A 94 -2.16 -23.91 -8.79
N GLN A 95 -2.16 -23.35 -10.01
CA GLN A 95 -3.28 -23.44 -10.95
C GLN A 95 -3.33 -24.79 -11.71
N SER A 96 -2.29 -25.62 -11.61
CA SER A 96 -2.25 -26.89 -12.34
C SER A 96 -3.17 -27.96 -11.73
N ARG A 97 -3.72 -28.85 -12.56
CA ARG A 97 -4.59 -29.97 -12.11
C ARG A 97 -3.81 -31.12 -11.46
N ASN A 98 -2.47 -31.10 -11.53
CA ASN A 98 -1.64 -32.18 -11.00
C ASN A 98 -1.42 -31.95 -9.50
N PRO A 99 -1.91 -32.85 -8.61
CA PRO A 99 -1.83 -32.67 -7.17
C PRO A 99 -0.38 -32.57 -6.65
N VAL A 100 0.59 -33.15 -7.37
CA VAL A 100 2.01 -33.09 -6.99
C VAL A 100 2.54 -31.65 -7.08
N ASN A 101 2.24 -30.95 -8.18
CA ASN A 101 2.71 -29.57 -8.40
C ASN A 101 2.07 -28.60 -7.41
N VAL A 102 0.78 -28.80 -7.09
CA VAL A 102 0.06 -27.99 -6.10
C VAL A 102 0.65 -28.21 -4.71
N PHE A 103 0.92 -29.46 -4.33
CA PHE A 103 1.55 -29.78 -3.04
C PHE A 103 2.93 -29.11 -2.87
N PHE A 104 3.77 -29.16 -3.91
CA PHE A 104 5.07 -28.47 -3.88
C PHE A 104 4.93 -26.95 -3.73
N ALA A 105 3.98 -26.34 -4.46
CA ALA A 105 3.70 -24.92 -4.36
C ALA A 105 3.21 -24.52 -2.96
N ASP A 106 2.29 -25.30 -2.39
CA ASP A 106 1.74 -25.07 -1.05
C ASP A 106 2.81 -25.22 0.04
N PHE A 107 3.67 -26.22 -0.07
CA PHE A 107 4.81 -26.40 0.85
C PHE A 107 5.76 -25.21 0.82
N TYR A 108 6.11 -24.71 -0.37
CA TYR A 108 6.97 -23.54 -0.51
C TYR A 108 6.32 -22.30 0.14
N VAL A 109 5.06 -22.00 -0.20
CA VAL A 109 4.35 -20.84 0.36
C VAL A 109 4.22 -20.96 1.88
N TRP A 110 3.92 -22.16 2.38
CA TRP A 110 3.85 -22.44 3.81
C TRP A 110 5.19 -22.17 4.48
N LEU A 111 6.31 -22.67 3.96
CA LEU A 111 7.64 -22.47 4.54
C LEU A 111 7.94 -20.97 4.71
N PHE A 112 7.85 -20.18 3.64
CA PHE A 112 8.16 -18.74 3.69
C PHE A 112 7.18 -17.92 4.54
N ARG A 113 5.93 -18.37 4.71
CA ARG A 113 4.96 -17.71 5.60
C ARG A 113 5.02 -18.21 7.05
N ALA A 114 5.59 -19.38 7.29
CA ALA A 114 5.59 -20.02 8.60
C ALA A 114 6.86 -19.74 9.43
N VAL A 115 7.95 -19.26 8.81
CA VAL A 115 9.15 -18.85 9.58
C VAL A 115 8.81 -17.62 10.42
N PRO A 116 8.81 -17.72 11.76
CA PRO A 116 8.63 -16.57 12.62
C PRO A 116 9.85 -15.66 12.47
N LEU A 117 9.63 -14.36 12.30
CA LEU A 117 10.68 -13.37 12.46
C LEU A 117 11.08 -13.40 13.94
N LEU A 118 12.20 -14.03 14.26
CA LEU A 118 12.76 -14.03 15.62
C LEU A 118 13.21 -12.60 15.92
N VAL A 119 12.31 -11.86 16.59
CA VAL A 119 12.57 -10.60 17.29
C VAL A 119 12.86 -10.89 18.76
#